data_AF-A0A352AMX0-F1
#
_entry.id   AF-A0A352AMX0-F1
#
_cell.length_a   1.000
_cell.length_b   1.000
_cell.length_c   1.000
_cell.angle_alpha   90.00
_cell.angle_beta   90.00
_cell.angle_gamma   90.00
#
_symmetry.space_group_name_H-M   'P 1'
#
loop_
_entity.id
_entity.type
_entity.pdbx_description
1 polymer ?
#
loop_
_entity_poly.entity_id
_entity_poly.type
_entity_poly.pdbx_seq_one_letter_code
_entity_poly.pdbx_strand_id
1 'polypeptide(L)'
;MTSTLKNHPIWHNLAQTLKQLAPDQIAIQHLQACNAQINGYWDEEEFYEVISFTQMPNPELISSSLGISPVGTENAHWLQLKFALTINPSNGLDSPKHESKTTLGELILILDENLEVVDENWLIDVNSPYILTTR
;
A
#
# COMPACT_ATOMS: atom_id res chain seq x y z
N MET A 1 -36.28 -2.93 10.22
CA MET A 1 -36.06 -4.00 9.23
C MET A 1 -34.62 -4.47 9.38
N THR A 2 -34.36 -5.77 9.54
CA THR A 2 -33.00 -6.34 9.65
C THR A 2 -32.48 -6.68 8.25
N SER A 3 -31.95 -5.69 7.54
CA SER A 3 -31.14 -5.93 6.35
C SER A 3 -29.76 -6.45 6.80
N THR A 4 -29.41 -7.66 6.39
CA THR A 4 -28.07 -8.22 6.65
C THR A 4 -27.23 -8.18 5.37
N LEU A 5 -25.92 -8.00 5.51
CA LEU A 5 -25.02 -7.97 4.36
C LEU A 5 -24.59 -9.35 3.88
N LYS A 6 -24.87 -10.44 4.62
CA LYS A 6 -24.27 -11.77 4.38
C LYS A 6 -24.34 -12.29 2.94
N ASN A 7 -25.39 -11.93 2.19
CA ASN A 7 -25.58 -12.32 0.78
C ASN A 7 -25.74 -11.10 -0.15
N HIS A 8 -25.30 -9.92 0.27
CA HIS A 8 -25.47 -8.70 -0.51
C HIS A 8 -24.53 -8.71 -1.73
N PRO A 9 -24.98 -8.30 -2.94
CA PRO A 9 -24.17 -8.32 -4.17
C PRO A 9 -22.90 -7.47 -4.09
N ILE A 10 -22.82 -6.54 -3.12
CA ILE A 10 -21.65 -5.69 -2.90
C ILE A 10 -20.36 -6.49 -2.72
N TRP A 11 -20.41 -7.67 -2.08
CA TRP A 11 -19.21 -8.49 -1.88
C TRP A 11 -18.68 -9.05 -3.19
N HIS A 12 -19.57 -9.53 -4.05
CA HIS A 12 -19.21 -10.04 -5.37
C HIS A 12 -18.70 -8.90 -6.27
N ASN A 13 -19.42 -7.77 -6.27
CA ASN A 13 -19.06 -6.60 -7.07
C ASN A 13 -17.68 -6.07 -6.67
N LEU A 14 -17.41 -5.92 -5.37
CA LEU A 14 -16.10 -5.47 -4.87
C LEU A 14 -14.98 -6.42 -5.28
N ALA A 15 -15.17 -7.73 -5.09
CA ALA A 15 -14.16 -8.72 -5.49
C ALA A 15 -13.89 -8.70 -7.00
N GLN A 16 -14.93 -8.55 -7.82
CA GLN A 16 -14.79 -8.46 -9.27
C GLN A 16 -14.09 -7.16 -9.70
N THR A 17 -14.46 -6.02 -9.11
CA THR A 17 -13.83 -4.71 -9.37
C THR A 17 -12.34 -4.77 -9.03
N LEU A 18 -11.96 -5.30 -7.87
CA LEU A 18 -10.56 -5.44 -7.48
C LEU A 18 -9.79 -6.33 -8.45
N LYS A 19 -10.38 -7.44 -8.91
CA LYS A 19 -9.73 -8.31 -9.90
C LYS A 19 -9.45 -7.58 -11.23
N GLN A 20 -10.36 -6.71 -11.66
CA GLN A 20 -10.21 -5.92 -12.89
C GLN A 20 -9.20 -4.78 -12.72
N LEU A 21 -9.15 -4.19 -11.52
CA LEU A 21 -8.29 -3.06 -11.20
C LEU A 21 -6.80 -3.45 -11.12
N ALA A 22 -6.51 -4.71 -10.75
CA ALA A 22 -5.17 -5.19 -10.44
C ALA A 22 -4.42 -4.29 -9.41
N PRO A 23 -4.87 -4.24 -8.13
CA PRO A 23 -4.33 -3.37 -7.09
C PRO A 23 -2.80 -3.38 -6.97
N ASP A 24 -2.17 -4.55 -7.08
CA ASP A 24 -0.72 -4.66 -6.99
C ASP A 24 -0.01 -3.86 -8.10
N GLN A 25 -0.60 -3.79 -9.30
CA GLN A 25 -0.08 -2.98 -10.41
C GLN A 25 -0.19 -1.48 -10.13
N ILE A 26 -1.25 -1.04 -9.45
CA ILE A 26 -1.41 0.37 -9.01
C ILE A 26 -0.30 0.70 -8.01
N ALA A 27 -0.09 -0.15 -7.01
CA ALA A 27 0.98 0.05 -6.02
C ALA A 27 2.37 0.04 -6.67
N ILE A 28 2.64 -0.84 -7.63
CA ILE A 28 3.89 -0.87 -8.40
C ILE A 28 4.09 0.44 -9.17
N GLN A 29 3.06 0.92 -9.88
CA GLN A 29 3.13 2.17 -10.64
C GLN A 29 3.37 3.37 -9.72
N HIS A 30 2.69 3.40 -8.58
CA HIS A 30 2.87 4.44 -7.57
C HIS A 30 4.31 4.44 -7.01
N LEU A 31 4.83 3.28 -6.60
CA LEU A 31 6.21 3.10 -6.14
C LEU A 31 7.24 3.51 -7.21
N GLN A 32 6.97 3.22 -8.48
CA GLN A 32 7.82 3.67 -9.59
C GLN A 32 7.79 5.18 -9.78
N ALA A 33 6.61 5.80 -9.69
CA ALA A 33 6.46 7.25 -9.85
C ALA A 33 7.18 8.04 -8.74
N CYS A 34 7.23 7.51 -7.52
CA CYS A 34 7.98 8.10 -6.41
C CYS A 34 9.45 7.61 -6.31
N ASN A 35 9.95 6.85 -7.30
CA ASN A 35 11.29 6.25 -7.29
C ASN A 35 11.59 5.37 -6.07
N ALA A 36 10.57 4.74 -5.49
CA ALA A 36 10.65 4.01 -4.23
C ALA A 36 11.27 4.88 -3.11
N GLN A 37 10.82 6.13 -3.01
CA GLN A 37 11.20 7.06 -1.96
C GLN A 37 9.96 7.65 -1.29
N ILE A 38 10.09 7.95 0.00
CA ILE A 38 9.07 8.63 0.81
C ILE A 38 9.73 9.91 1.31
N ASN A 39 9.11 11.05 1.03
CA ASN A 39 9.62 12.36 1.43
C ASN A 39 8.84 12.84 2.66
N GLY A 40 9.55 13.30 3.68
CA GLY A 40 8.97 13.82 4.92
C GLY A 40 8.20 12.76 5.71
N TYR A 41 8.91 11.78 6.24
CA TYR A 41 8.35 10.70 7.04
C TYR A 41 8.53 10.96 8.54
N TRP A 42 7.47 10.72 9.32
CA TRP A 42 7.50 10.84 10.77
C TRP A 42 7.35 9.46 11.40
N ASP A 43 8.40 8.97 12.07
CA ASP A 43 8.44 7.69 12.76
C ASP A 43 8.41 7.91 14.27
N GLU A 44 7.23 7.78 14.89
CA GLU A 44 6.99 7.99 16.32
C GLU A 44 7.52 9.34 16.86
N GLU A 45 8.83 9.44 17.14
CA GLU A 45 9.53 10.61 17.67
C GLU A 45 10.54 11.23 16.70
N GLU A 46 10.88 10.56 15.58
CA GLU A 46 11.92 11.00 14.65
C GLU A 46 11.36 11.41 13.28
N PHE A 47 11.88 12.51 12.75
CA PHE A 47 11.61 12.97 11.39
C PHE A 47 12.73 12.54 10.43
N TYR A 48 12.32 12.07 9.27
CA TYR A 48 13.20 11.69 8.16
C TYR A 48 12.83 12.53 6.93
N GLU A 49 13.79 13.29 6.41
CA GLU A 49 13.59 14.05 5.17
C GLU A 49 13.28 13.12 4.00
N VAL A 50 14.01 12.00 3.90
CA VAL A 50 13.83 11.01 2.85
C VAL A 50 14.06 9.61 3.40
N ILE A 51 13.12 8.70 3.11
CA ILE A 51 13.29 7.25 3.20
C ILE A 51 13.46 6.72 1.78
N SER A 52 14.46 5.87 1.55
CA SER A 52 14.67 5.18 0.28
C SER A 52 14.76 3.68 0.49
N PHE A 53 14.00 2.91 -0.31
CA PHE A 53 14.17 1.47 -0.35
C PHE A 53 15.44 1.11 -1.12
N THR A 54 16.30 0.22 -0.61
CA THR A 54 17.54 -0.19 -1.31
C THR A 54 17.28 -0.96 -2.60
N GLN A 55 16.08 -1.51 -2.73
CA GLN A 55 15.56 -2.17 -3.93
C GLN A 55 14.05 -1.97 -3.98
N MET A 56 13.46 -2.07 -5.17
CA MET A 56 12.02 -1.91 -5.35
C MET A 56 11.25 -2.96 -4.52
N PRO A 57 10.39 -2.56 -3.57
CA PRO A 57 9.55 -3.50 -2.86
C PRO A 57 8.47 -4.07 -3.78
N ASN A 58 8.11 -5.32 -3.55
CA ASN A 58 6.94 -5.98 -4.11
C ASN A 58 5.73 -5.74 -3.19
N PRO A 59 4.75 -4.92 -3.61
CA PRO A 59 3.53 -4.73 -2.86
C PRO A 59 2.62 -5.95 -3.01
N GLU A 60 1.97 -6.34 -1.92
CA GLU A 60 0.92 -7.36 -1.95
C GLU A 60 -0.32 -6.86 -1.23
N LEU A 61 -1.46 -6.87 -1.91
CA LEU A 61 -2.73 -6.45 -1.31
C LEU A 61 -3.09 -7.34 -0.10
N ILE A 62 -3.16 -6.73 1.08
CA ILE A 62 -3.56 -7.40 2.33
C ILE A 62 -4.95 -6.97 2.79
N SER A 63 -5.44 -5.80 2.36
CA SER A 63 -6.79 -5.34 2.66
C SER A 63 -7.29 -4.33 1.64
N SER A 64 -8.61 -4.23 1.51
CA SER A 64 -9.28 -3.22 0.70
C SER A 64 -10.59 -2.79 1.36
N SER A 65 -10.98 -1.54 1.15
CA SER A 65 -12.27 -1.03 1.63
C SER A 65 -12.81 0.06 0.71
N LEU A 66 -14.14 0.12 0.61
CA LEU A 66 -14.85 1.24 -0.02
C LEU A 66 -15.41 2.13 1.08
N GLY A 67 -15.40 3.43 0.83
CA GLY A 67 -16.00 4.40 1.72
C GLY A 67 -16.73 5.51 0.98
N ILE A 68 -17.56 6.21 1.75
CA ILE A 68 -18.36 7.34 1.30
C ILE A 68 -18.25 8.41 2.37
N SER A 69 -17.79 9.60 1.97
CA SER A 69 -17.64 10.75 2.84
C SER A 69 -18.53 11.89 2.33
N PRO A 70 -19.34 12.56 3.19
CA PRO A 70 -20.08 13.74 2.77
C PRO A 70 -19.12 14.90 2.47
N VAL A 71 -19.23 15.51 1.30
CA VAL A 71 -18.48 16.71 0.90
C VAL A 71 -19.50 17.77 0.45
N GLY A 72 -19.83 18.69 1.35
CA GLY A 72 -20.89 19.67 1.11
C GLY A 72 -22.25 19.00 0.95
N THR A 73 -22.85 19.12 -0.24
CA THR A 73 -24.13 18.47 -0.60
C THR A 73 -23.96 17.17 -1.38
N GLU A 74 -22.73 16.76 -1.68
CA GLU A 74 -22.41 15.59 -2.48
C GLU A 74 -21.72 14.51 -1.63
N ASN A 75 -21.64 13.29 -2.19
CA ASN A 75 -20.94 12.17 -1.58
C ASN A 75 -19.66 11.90 -2.38
N ALA A 76 -18.51 12.01 -1.72
CA ALA A 76 -17.25 11.55 -2.28
C ALA A 76 -17.10 10.06 -2.00
N HIS A 77 -16.90 9.27 -3.06
CA HIS A 77 -16.61 7.85 -2.97
C HIS A 77 -15.10 7.65 -3.02
N TRP A 78 -14.59 6.70 -2.24
CA TRP A 78 -13.18 6.38 -2.26
C TRP A 78 -12.93 4.89 -2.09
N LEU A 79 -11.81 4.44 -2.64
CA LEU A 79 -11.28 3.10 -2.51
C LEU A 79 -9.95 3.17 -1.77
N GLN A 80 -9.86 2.49 -0.63
CA GLN A 80 -8.62 2.31 0.10
C GLN A 80 -8.06 0.92 -0.18
N LEU A 81 -6.77 0.87 -0.54
CA LEU A 81 -6.01 -0.34 -0.78
C LEU A 81 -4.81 -0.37 0.16
N LYS A 82 -4.68 -1.43 0.94
CA LYS A 82 -3.58 -1.62 1.88
C LYS A 82 -2.69 -2.76 1.41
N PHE A 83 -1.40 -2.49 1.32
CA PHE A 83 -0.38 -3.40 0.82
C PHE A 83 0.66 -3.68 1.89
N ALA A 84 1.11 -4.94 1.97
CA ALA A 84 2.37 -5.27 2.60
C ALA A 84 3.51 -5.03 1.60
N LEU A 85 4.53 -4.27 2.00
CA LEU A 85 5.71 -4.01 1.18
C LEU A 85 6.76 -5.06 1.51
N THR A 86 7.11 -5.88 0.54
CA THR A 86 7.99 -7.03 0.77
C THR A 86 9.14 -7.05 -0.20
N ILE A 87 10.24 -7.66 0.19
CA ILE A 87 11.37 -7.88 -0.69
C ILE A 87 11.83 -9.31 -0.58
N ASN A 88 12.46 -9.78 -1.66
CA ASN A 88 13.21 -11.02 -1.66
C ASN A 88 14.69 -10.63 -1.60
N PRO A 89 15.37 -10.82 -0.45
CA PRO A 89 16.81 -10.64 -0.38
C PRO A 89 17.44 -11.57 -1.43
N SER A 90 18.18 -11.00 -2.37
CA SER A 90 19.01 -11.83 -3.24
C SER A 90 20.10 -12.41 -2.34
N ASN A 91 19.97 -13.70 -1.98
CA ASN A 91 20.98 -14.40 -1.21
C ASN A 91 22.35 -14.16 -1.86
N GLY A 92 23.30 -13.61 -1.10
CA GLY A 92 24.70 -13.76 -1.43
C GLY A 92 24.99 -15.24 -1.71
N LEU A 93 25.92 -15.49 -2.63
CA LEU A 93 26.17 -16.75 -3.36
C LEU A 93 26.22 -18.05 -2.50
N ASP A 94 26.28 -17.95 -1.18
CA ASP A 94 26.51 -19.05 -0.24
C ASP A 94 25.40 -19.31 0.79
N SER A 95 24.22 -18.69 0.69
CA SER A 95 23.11 -18.96 1.65
C SER A 95 22.07 -19.95 1.09
N PRO A 96 21.66 -20.97 1.86
CA PRO A 96 20.71 -21.97 1.41
C PRO A 96 19.38 -21.32 0.99
N LYS A 97 18.78 -21.85 -0.09
CA LYS A 97 17.54 -21.41 -0.76
C LYS A 97 16.30 -21.45 0.16
N HIS A 98 16.27 -20.63 1.19
CA HIS A 98 15.03 -20.17 1.79
C HIS A 98 14.78 -18.76 1.27
N GLU A 99 13.79 -18.64 0.40
CA GLU A 99 13.22 -17.37 -0.05
C GLU A 99 12.55 -16.71 1.17
N SER A 100 13.33 -16.16 2.09
CA SER A 100 12.82 -15.46 3.25
C SER A 100 12.37 -14.08 2.81
N LYS A 101 11.16 -14.01 2.28
CA LYS A 101 10.45 -12.78 2.03
C LYS A 101 10.46 -11.93 3.31
N THR A 102 11.01 -10.73 3.19
CA THR A 102 11.12 -9.79 4.31
C THR A 102 10.11 -8.67 4.10
N THR A 103 9.25 -8.43 5.09
CA THR A 103 8.32 -7.29 5.08
C THR A 103 9.04 -6.05 5.60
N LEU A 104 8.97 -4.96 4.83
CA LEU A 104 9.59 -3.67 5.15
C LEU A 104 8.61 -2.69 5.77
N GLY A 105 7.32 -2.96 5.63
CA GLY A 105 6.28 -2.06 6.08
C GLY A 105 4.98 -2.24 5.31
N GLU A 106 4.15 -1.22 5.36
CA GLU A 106 2.85 -1.17 4.73
C GLU A 106 2.68 0.15 3.96
N LEU A 107 1.96 0.06 2.85
CA LEU A 107 1.49 1.21 2.07
C LEU A 107 -0.03 1.17 2.04
N ILE A 108 -0.66 2.28 2.39
CA ILE A 108 -2.10 2.51 2.20
C ILE A 108 -2.25 3.58 1.12
N LEU A 109 -2.94 3.24 0.03
CA LEU A 109 -3.36 4.19 -0.99
C LEU A 109 -4.86 4.44 -0.87
N ILE A 110 -5.25 5.71 -0.89
CA ILE A 110 -6.64 6.16 -0.96
C ILE A 110 -6.85 6.76 -2.34
N LEU A 111 -7.77 6.17 -3.09
CA LEU A 111 -8.10 6.51 -4.46
C LEU A 111 -9.49 7.14 -4.53
N ASP A 112 -9.69 8.12 -5.40
CA ASP A 112 -11.00 8.65 -5.74
C ASP A 112 -11.76 7.74 -6.75
N GLU A 113 -12.92 8.21 -7.22
CA GLU A 113 -13.72 7.50 -8.22
C GLU A 113 -13.06 7.40 -9.62
N ASN A 114 -12.07 8.25 -9.89
CA ASN A 114 -11.28 8.24 -11.12
C ASN A 114 -10.01 7.38 -10.98
N LEU A 115 -9.80 6.74 -9.82
CA LEU A 115 -8.62 5.97 -9.46
C LEU A 115 -7.35 6.82 -9.36
N GLU A 116 -7.49 8.12 -9.10
CA GLU A 116 -6.38 9.01 -8.77
C GLU A 116 -6.05 8.89 -7.27
N VAL A 117 -4.75 8.85 -6.94
CA VAL A 117 -4.29 8.84 -5.54
C VAL A 117 -4.57 10.21 -4.94
N VAL A 118 -5.47 10.27 -3.96
CA VAL A 118 -5.83 11.49 -3.24
C VAL A 118 -5.15 11.60 -1.89
N ASP A 119 -4.77 10.46 -1.31
CA ASP A 119 -4.03 10.39 -0.06
C ASP A 119 -3.28 9.06 0.03
N GLU A 120 -2.23 9.05 0.84
CA GLU A 120 -1.40 7.89 1.10
C GLU A 120 -0.93 7.87 2.54
N ASN A 121 -0.74 6.67 3.08
CA ASN A 121 -0.14 6.51 4.40
C ASN A 121 0.90 5.41 4.35
N TRP A 122 2.02 5.64 5.02
CA TRP A 122 3.15 4.74 5.07
C TRP A 122 3.39 4.29 6.51
N LEU A 123 3.72 3.03 6.69
CA LEU A 123 4.25 2.50 7.94
C LEU A 123 5.48 1.68 7.61
N ILE A 124 6.67 2.24 7.83
CA ILE A 124 7.94 1.64 7.41
C ILE A 124 8.76 1.25 8.63
N ASP A 125 9.33 0.04 8.59
CA ASP A 125 10.38 -0.36 9.51
C ASP A 125 11.69 0.33 9.11
N VAL A 126 11.91 1.53 9.65
CA VAL A 126 13.09 2.36 9.35
C VAL A 126 14.41 1.73 9.81
N ASN A 127 14.34 0.76 10.72
CA ASN A 127 15.51 0.04 11.24
C ASN A 127 15.89 -1.16 10.35
N SER A 128 15.10 -1.46 9.33
CA SER A 128 15.38 -2.51 8.36
C SER A 128 16.67 -2.21 7.58
N PRO A 129 17.55 -3.20 7.35
CA PRO A 129 18.79 -3.01 6.60
C PRO A 129 18.56 -2.70 5.11
N TYR A 130 17.31 -2.76 4.64
CA TYR A 130 16.90 -2.45 3.28
C TYR A 130 16.28 -1.05 3.13
N ILE A 131 16.39 -0.24 4.19
CA ILE A 131 15.96 1.15 4.22
C ILE A 131 17.18 2.03 4.41
N LEU A 132 17.28 3.07 3.58
CA LEU A 132 18.23 4.17 3.73
C LEU A 132 17.46 5.40 4.17
N THR A 133 17.99 6.10 5.17
CA THR A 133 17.36 7.29 5.72
C THR A 133 18.26 8.51 5.58
N THR A 134 17.64 9.65 5.27
CA THR A 134 18.26 10.99 5.34
C THR A 134 17.48 11.81 6.36
N ARG A 135 18.19 12.52 7.22
CA ARG A 135 17.66 13.31 8.34
C ARG A 135 17.97 14.78 8.15
#